data_AF-A0A929N1Z8-F1
#
_entry.id   AF-A0A929N1Z8-F1
#
_cell.length_a   1.000
_cell.length_b   1.000
_cell.length_c   1.000
_cell.angle_alpha   90.00
_cell.angle_beta   90.00
_cell.angle_gamma   90.00
#
_symmetry.space_group_name_H-M   'P 1'
#
loop_
_entity.id
_entity.type
_entity.pdbx_description
1 polymer ?
#
loop_
_entity_poly.entity_id
_entity_poly.type
_entity_poly.pdbx_seq_one_letter_code
_entity_poly.pdbx_strand_id
1 'polypeptide(L)'
;TPISWTGDALSHEDPLIRSLTRARVVFEDHGDAIGGAPRGSQLLAVSEKYPQAFLAGSVLGVQFHPEITEPIARRWQESNEDTDTESVIAGYRAHEAGLASTCEALAQWVARE
;
A
#
# COMPACT_ATOMS: atom_id res chain seq x y z
N THR A 1 -6.96 -3.28 3.68
CA THR A 1 -6.19 -4.13 4.61
C THR A 1 -5.35 -3.32 5.58
N PRO A 2 -5.36 -3.64 6.88
CA PRO A 2 -4.43 -3.06 7.85
C PRO A 2 -2.98 -3.49 7.60
N ILE A 3 -2.04 -2.56 7.77
CA ILE A 3 -0.60 -2.83 7.62
C ILE A 3 0.20 -2.27 8.81
N SER A 4 1.37 -2.84 9.03
CA SER A 4 2.37 -2.38 10.00
C SER A 4 3.69 -2.09 9.30
N TRP A 5 4.33 -0.99 9.66
CA TRP A 5 5.67 -0.63 9.19
C TRP A 5 6.75 -1.20 10.11
N THR A 6 7.87 -1.63 9.56
CA THR A 6 9.01 -2.17 10.32
C THR A 6 9.71 -1.07 11.11
N GLY A 7 10.48 -1.46 12.15
CA GLY A 7 11.29 -0.51 12.92
C GLY A 7 12.22 0.32 12.03
N ASP A 8 12.88 -0.34 11.08
CA ASP A 8 13.80 0.31 10.15
C ASP A 8 13.09 1.30 9.22
N ALA A 9 11.82 1.05 8.84
CA ALA A 9 11.03 2.00 8.08
C ALA A 9 10.65 3.24 8.91
N LEU A 10 10.29 3.04 10.18
CA LEU A 10 9.92 4.12 11.09
C LEU A 10 11.10 5.06 11.40
N SER A 11 12.31 4.52 11.50
CA SER A 11 13.54 5.28 11.74
C SER A 11 14.34 5.58 10.47
N HIS A 12 13.74 5.49 9.28
CA HIS A 12 14.47 5.67 8.03
C HIS A 12 14.95 7.12 7.87
N GLU A 13 16.17 7.31 7.35
CA GLU A 13 16.76 8.65 7.18
C GLU A 13 16.01 9.48 6.11
N ASP A 14 15.58 8.83 5.02
CA ASP A 14 14.74 9.46 3.99
C ASP A 14 13.38 9.94 4.57
N PRO A 15 13.11 11.26 4.58
CA PRO A 15 11.85 11.81 5.10
C PRO A 15 10.61 11.39 4.29
N LEU A 16 10.78 11.06 3.01
CA LEU A 16 9.68 10.59 2.16
C LEU A 16 9.32 9.14 2.53
N ILE A 17 10.30 8.27 2.82
CA ILE A 17 10.02 6.93 3.37
C ILE A 17 9.32 7.05 4.73
N ARG A 18 9.78 7.91 5.63
CA ARG A 18 9.08 8.14 6.91
C ARG A 18 7.65 8.65 6.71
N SER A 19 7.41 9.46 5.68
CA SER A 19 6.07 9.95 5.37
C SER A 19 5.11 8.83 4.97
N LEU A 20 5.59 7.79 4.29
CA LEU A 20 4.80 6.60 3.97
C LEU A 20 4.34 5.85 5.22
N THR A 21 5.12 5.88 6.31
CA THR A 21 4.79 5.15 7.56
C THR A 21 3.53 5.62 8.28
N ARG A 22 2.95 6.74 7.83
CA ARG A 22 1.63 7.21 8.28
C ARG A 22 0.49 6.30 7.79
N ALA A 23 0.68 5.57 6.68
CA ALA A 23 -0.31 4.64 6.17
C ALA A 23 -0.54 3.49 7.16
N ARG A 24 -1.79 3.28 7.57
CA ARG A 24 -2.19 2.16 8.46
C ARG A 24 -3.14 1.18 7.79
N VAL A 25 -3.85 1.65 6.77
CA VAL A 25 -4.77 0.86 5.96
C VAL A 25 -4.47 1.18 4.50
N VAL A 26 -4.39 0.14 3.68
CA VAL A 26 -4.17 0.21 2.23
C VAL A 26 -5.28 -0.54 1.48
N PHE A 27 -5.41 -0.32 0.18
CA PHE A 27 -6.34 -1.05 -0.67
C PHE A 27 -5.63 -2.18 -1.40
N GLU A 28 -6.22 -3.37 -1.40
CA GLU A 28 -5.66 -4.57 -2.05
C GLU A 28 -6.74 -5.19 -2.92
N ASP A 29 -6.36 -5.67 -4.11
CA ASP A 29 -7.21 -6.47 -4.99
C ASP A 29 -6.32 -7.41 -5.81
N HIS A 30 -5.87 -8.49 -5.17
CA HIS A 30 -4.94 -9.44 -5.76
C HIS A 30 -5.09 -10.85 -5.16
N GLY A 31 -4.74 -11.88 -5.94
CA GLY A 31 -4.82 -13.29 -5.54
C GLY A 31 -3.46 -13.93 -5.20
N ASP A 32 -2.36 -13.32 -5.62
CA ASP A 32 -0.99 -13.74 -5.33
C ASP A 32 -0.30 -12.80 -4.34
N ALA A 33 0.88 -13.19 -3.83
CA ALA A 33 1.69 -12.32 -2.99
C ALA A 33 3.15 -12.75 -3.06
N ILE A 34 4.07 -11.82 -2.76
CA ILE A 34 5.45 -12.20 -2.48
C ILE A 34 5.54 -12.87 -1.10
N GLY A 35 6.25 -13.99 -1.01
CA GLY A 35 6.43 -14.71 0.27
C GLY A 35 7.44 -14.07 1.22
N GLY A 36 8.22 -13.09 0.74
CA GLY A 36 9.27 -12.40 1.48
C GLY A 36 9.84 -11.25 0.66
N ALA A 37 10.52 -10.31 1.32
CA ALA A 37 11.23 -9.26 0.61
C ALA A 37 12.35 -9.86 -0.27
N PRO A 38 12.57 -9.35 -1.50
CA PRO A 38 13.67 -9.79 -2.35
C PRO A 38 15.03 -9.75 -1.63
N ARG A 39 15.92 -10.68 -1.95
CA ARG A 39 17.25 -10.75 -1.31
C ARG A 39 18.02 -9.44 -1.51
N GLY A 40 18.51 -8.86 -0.42
CA GLY A 40 19.24 -7.59 -0.43
C GLY A 40 18.36 -6.34 -0.46
N SER A 41 17.03 -6.50 -0.39
CA SER A 41 16.10 -5.40 -0.15
C SER A 41 15.77 -5.25 1.33
N GLN A 42 15.36 -4.05 1.71
CA GLN A 42 14.83 -3.73 3.03
C GLN A 42 13.31 -3.94 3.03
N LEU A 43 12.79 -4.77 3.94
CA LEU A 43 11.36 -4.90 4.18
C LEU A 43 10.85 -3.67 4.94
N LEU A 44 9.85 -2.98 4.39
CA LEU A 44 9.31 -1.75 4.96
C LEU A 44 7.96 -1.92 5.64
N ALA A 45 7.06 -2.71 5.05
CA ALA A 45 5.73 -2.93 5.60
C ALA A 45 5.26 -4.37 5.41
N VAL A 46 4.39 -4.80 6.31
CA VAL A 46 3.72 -6.11 6.28
C VAL A 46 2.24 -5.96 6.60
N SER A 47 1.43 -6.85 6.03
CA SER A 47 0.09 -7.16 6.54
C SER A 47 0.20 -8.34 7.51
N GLU A 48 -0.93 -8.82 8.04
CA GLU A 48 -0.97 -10.09 8.78
C GLU A 48 -0.47 -11.28 7.94
N LYS A 49 -0.70 -11.25 6.62
CA LYS A 49 -0.50 -12.40 5.74
C LYS A 49 0.85 -12.39 4.99
N TYR A 50 1.30 -11.22 4.54
CA TYR A 50 2.46 -11.09 3.65
C TYR A 50 3.09 -9.69 3.66
N PRO A 51 4.34 -9.57 3.17
CA PRO A 51 4.98 -8.29 2.88
C PRO A 51 4.14 -7.37 1.98
N GLN A 52 4.20 -6.08 2.28
CA GLN A 52 3.42 -5.04 1.61
C GLN A 52 4.27 -3.97 0.93
N ALA A 53 5.48 -3.72 1.43
CA ALA A 53 6.41 -2.80 0.82
C ALA A 53 7.86 -3.20 1.07
N PHE A 54 8.74 -2.98 0.08
CA PHE A 54 10.19 -3.15 0.22
C PHE A 54 10.96 -2.08 -0.55
N LEU A 55 12.19 -1.80 -0.11
CA LEU A 55 13.12 -0.88 -0.78
C LEU A 55 14.38 -1.64 -1.24
N ALA A 56 14.71 -1.54 -2.52
CA ALA A 56 15.91 -2.13 -3.12
C ALA A 56 16.68 -1.05 -3.89
N GLY A 57 17.67 -0.44 -3.22
CA GLY A 57 18.38 0.72 -3.78
C GLY A 57 17.40 1.88 -4.02
N SER A 58 17.21 2.27 -5.28
CA SER A 58 16.26 3.30 -5.70
C SER A 58 14.87 2.78 -6.09
N VAL A 59 14.59 1.48 -5.90
CA VAL A 59 13.32 0.85 -6.25
C VAL A 59 12.47 0.61 -5.01
N LEU A 60 11.28 1.19 -4.97
CA LEU A 60 10.26 0.91 -3.96
C LEU A 60 9.21 0.00 -4.58
N GLY A 61 9.07 -1.21 -4.05
CA GLY A 61 7.98 -2.12 -4.40
C GLY A 61 6.85 -2.00 -3.38
N VAL A 62 5.61 -1.96 -3.86
CA VAL A 62 4.39 -2.04 -3.04
C VAL A 62 3.46 -3.10 -3.61
N GLN A 63 2.79 -3.85 -2.74
CA GLN A 63 1.82 -4.89 -3.12
C GLN A 63 0.39 -4.35 -3.24
N PHE A 64 0.06 -3.35 -2.42
CA PHE A 64 -1.22 -2.66 -2.43
C PHE A 64 -1.34 -1.68 -3.62
N HIS A 65 -2.56 -1.18 -3.86
CA HIS A 65 -2.88 -0.24 -4.93
C HIS A 65 -2.97 1.20 -4.41
N PRO A 66 -1.88 1.98 -4.43
CA PRO A 66 -1.92 3.39 -4.04
C PRO A 66 -2.67 4.28 -5.03
N GLU A 67 -2.81 3.86 -6.29
CA GLU A 67 -3.49 4.59 -7.37
C GLU A 67 -5.02 4.54 -7.29
N ILE A 68 -5.54 3.85 -6.28
CA ILE A 68 -6.96 3.53 -6.17
C ILE A 68 -7.83 4.77 -5.96
N THR A 69 -8.92 4.83 -6.71
CA THR A 69 -10.02 5.79 -6.52
C THR A 69 -11.33 5.03 -6.39
N GLU A 70 -12.40 5.63 -5.84
CA GLU A 70 -13.70 4.94 -5.75
C GLU A 70 -14.19 4.42 -7.13
N PRO A 71 -14.11 5.18 -8.24
CA PRO A 71 -14.49 4.66 -9.54
C PRO A 71 -13.66 3.45 -10.00
N ILE A 72 -12.35 3.45 -9.71
CA ILE A 72 -11.48 2.29 -10.03
C ILE A 72 -11.86 1.10 -9.16
N ALA A 73 -12.05 1.30 -7.85
CA ALA A 73 -12.46 0.25 -6.93
C ALA A 73 -13.80 -0.37 -7.35
N ARG A 74 -14.80 0.46 -7.71
CA ARG A 74 -16.09 -0.05 -8.21
C ARG A 74 -15.91 -0.89 -9.46
N ARG A 75 -15.14 -0.38 -10.42
CA ARG A 75 -14.87 -1.08 -11.68
C ARG A 75 -14.19 -2.43 -11.48
N TRP A 76 -13.23 -2.55 -10.56
CA TRP A 76 -12.57 -3.82 -10.29
C TRP A 76 -13.51 -4.84 -9.63
N GLN A 77 -14.49 -4.36 -8.85
CA GLN A 77 -15.44 -5.21 -8.15
C GLN A 77 -16.66 -5.61 -9.01
N GLU A 78 -16.93 -4.92 -10.13
CA GLU A 78 -18.06 -5.20 -11.03
C GLU A 78 -18.15 -6.67 -11.49
N SER A 79 -17.00 -7.34 -11.67
CA SER A 79 -16.92 -8.73 -12.11
C SER A 79 -16.37 -9.68 -11.03
N ASN A 80 -16.24 -9.22 -9.79
CA ASN A 80 -15.72 -10.04 -8.70
C ASN A 80 -16.89 -10.75 -8.00
N GLU A 81 -16.94 -12.08 -8.12
CA GLU A 81 -17.99 -12.91 -7.51
C GLU A 81 -17.67 -13.31 -6.06
N ASP A 82 -16.43 -13.10 -5.62
CA ASP A 82 -15.94 -13.53 -4.30
C ASP A 82 -16.05 -12.44 -3.22
N THR A 83 -16.44 -11.23 -3.59
CA THR A 83 -16.49 -10.05 -2.71
C THR A 83 -17.85 -9.34 -2.75
N ASP A 84 -18.20 -8.68 -1.64
CA ASP A 84 -19.33 -7.76 -1.60
C ASP A 84 -18.84 -6.36 -2.03
N THR A 85 -19.22 -5.96 -3.25
CA THR A 85 -18.85 -4.66 -3.82
C THR A 85 -19.20 -3.49 -2.89
N GLU A 86 -20.41 -3.45 -2.33
CA GLU A 86 -20.82 -2.29 -1.52
C GLU A 86 -20.09 -2.25 -0.17
N SER A 87 -19.76 -3.42 0.39
CA SER A 87 -18.89 -3.51 1.57
C SER A 87 -17.48 -3.00 1.28
N VAL A 88 -16.89 -3.38 0.14
CA VAL A 88 -15.57 -2.89 -0.29
C VAL A 88 -15.59 -1.37 -0.49
N ILE A 89 -16.62 -0.82 -1.12
CA ILE A 89 -16.72 0.63 -1.33
C ILE A 89 -16.97 1.38 -0.03
N ALA A 90 -17.78 0.84 0.89
CA ALA A 90 -17.93 1.42 2.22
C ALA A 90 -16.58 1.45 2.97
N GLY A 91 -15.79 0.38 2.86
CA GLY A 91 -14.43 0.31 3.38
C GLY A 91 -13.49 1.35 2.77
N TYR A 92 -13.53 1.53 1.44
CA TYR A 92 -12.78 2.58 0.75
C TYR A 92 -13.15 3.96 1.28
N ARG A 93 -14.44 4.31 1.30
CA ARG A 93 -14.93 5.62 1.75
C ARG A 93 -14.54 5.93 3.19
N ALA A 94 -14.58 4.93 4.07
CA ALA A 94 -14.17 5.08 5.47
C ALA A 94 -12.66 5.42 5.63
N HIS A 95 -11.83 5.12 4.63
CA HIS A 95 -10.37 5.29 4.68
C HIS A 95 -9.83 6.20 3.57
N GLU A 96 -10.71 6.83 2.78
CA GLU A 96 -10.34 7.56 1.55
C GLU A 96 -9.23 8.59 1.78
N ALA A 97 -9.35 9.40 2.82
CA ALA A 97 -8.34 10.41 3.15
C ALA A 97 -6.95 9.79 3.43
N GLY A 98 -6.91 8.63 4.09
CA GLY A 98 -5.67 7.91 4.37
C GLY A 98 -5.07 7.26 3.11
N LEU A 99 -5.92 6.69 2.25
CA LEU A 99 -5.52 6.14 0.95
C LEU A 99 -4.95 7.24 0.05
N ALA A 100 -5.64 8.37 -0.07
CA ALA A 100 -5.20 9.53 -0.84
C ALA A 100 -3.87 10.10 -0.31
N SER A 101 -3.71 10.24 1.01
CA SER A 101 -2.46 10.69 1.62
C SER A 101 -1.30 9.73 1.36
N THR A 102 -1.58 8.42 1.29
CA THR A 102 -0.57 7.39 0.96
C THR A 102 -0.15 7.50 -0.51
N CYS A 103 -1.12 7.69 -1.42
CA CYS A 103 -0.86 7.94 -2.83
C CYS A 103 0.02 9.17 -3.04
N GLU A 104 -0.31 10.28 -2.36
CA GLU A 104 0.44 11.52 -2.47
C GLU A 104 1.88 11.36 -1.99
N ALA A 105 2.10 10.71 -0.84
CA ALA A 105 3.44 10.46 -0.33
C ALA A 105 4.27 9.57 -1.28
N LEU A 106 3.64 8.56 -1.90
CA LEU A 106 4.31 7.74 -2.93
C LEU A 106 4.61 8.54 -4.19
N ALA A 107 3.70 9.39 -4.65
CA ALA A 107 3.92 10.25 -5.80
C ALA A 107 5.07 11.24 -5.55
N GLN A 108 5.13 11.84 -4.37
CA GLN A 108 6.26 12.69 -3.94
C GLN A 108 7.58 11.91 -3.90
N TRP A 109 7.55 10.67 -3.40
CA TRP A 109 8.72 9.79 -3.44
C TRP A 109 9.16 9.50 -4.87
N VAL A 110 8.25 9.17 -5.78
CA VAL A 110 8.58 8.90 -7.20
C VAL A 110 9.10 10.15 -7.91
N ALA A 111 8.54 11.32 -7.62
CA ALA A 111 8.91 12.59 -8.26
C ALA A 111 10.19 13.23 -7.69
N ARG A 112 10.83 12.61 -6.71
CA ARG A 112 12.07 13.14 -6.11
C ARG A 112 13.23 13.06 -7.11
N GLU A 113 13.96 14.16 -7.25
CA GLU A 113 15.17 14.28 -8.06
C GLU A 113 16.38 13.58 -7.42
#